data_AF-A0A5N4DPS6-F1
#
_entry.id   AF-A0A5N4DPS6-F1
#
_cell.length_a   1.000
_cell.length_b   1.000
_cell.length_c   1.000
_cell.angle_alpha   90.00
_cell.angle_beta   90.00
_cell.angle_gamma   90.00
#
_symmetry.space_group_name_H-M   'P 1'
#
loop_
_entity.id
_entity.type
_entity.pdbx_description
1 polymer ?
#
loop_
_entity_poly.entity_id
_entity_poly.type
_entity_poly.pdbx_seq_one_letter_code
_entity_poly.pdbx_strand_id
1 'polypeptide(L)'
;MRGSLCLCPTTSGSLAASFFLTFFLSICQNPTPTPRMFLLLTALQILAVALAQSQGNENKIIGGYTCTRNSQPWQAALLTGPSRRFLCGGVLLSDQWAITAAHCARPTLRVALGKHNLRGWEATQQVLRVVRQVRHPQYNSRTNENDLMLLRLERPLPNLLQCVNVNIISHQRCQQAYPGAITAGMVCAGVPQGGKDSCQGDSGGPLVCRGQLQGLVSWGMEHCAQPGFPGVYTNLCKYHTWIQETMRSSS
;
A
#
# COMPACT_ATOMS: atom_id res chain seq x y z
N MET A 1 -8.08 2.65 1.48
CA MET A 1 -7.17 1.49 1.44
C MET A 1 -7.59 0.57 0.31
N ARG A 2 -6.65 -0.14 -0.33
CA ARG A 2 -6.91 -1.11 -1.42
C ARG A 2 -6.00 -2.33 -1.31
N GLY A 3 -5.77 -2.77 -0.07
CA GLY A 3 -4.97 -3.95 0.22
C GLY A 3 -5.84 -5.21 0.21
N SER A 4 -5.16 -6.35 0.26
CA SER A 4 -5.74 -7.68 0.42
C SER A 4 -5.30 -8.29 1.74
N LEU A 5 -6.15 -9.14 2.32
CA LEU A 5 -5.89 -9.89 3.54
C LEU A 5 -5.70 -11.38 3.20
N CYS A 6 -4.55 -11.94 3.55
CA CYS A 6 -4.31 -13.37 3.42
C CYS A 6 -4.70 -14.07 4.72
N LEU A 7 -5.57 -15.08 4.63
CA LEU A 7 -6.10 -15.84 5.74
C LEU A 7 -5.63 -17.30 5.66
N CYS A 8 -5.22 -17.91 6.76
CA CYS A 8 -5.03 -19.37 6.83
C CYS A 8 -6.07 -20.02 7.76
N PRO A 9 -7.02 -20.81 7.23
CA PRO A 9 -8.05 -21.47 8.03
C PRO A 9 -7.50 -22.67 8.83
N THR A 10 -8.24 -23.09 9.85
CA THR A 10 -7.98 -24.33 10.60
C THR A 10 -8.44 -25.55 9.80
N THR A 11 -7.66 -26.64 9.84
CA THR A 11 -8.17 -27.96 9.50
C THR A 11 -9.22 -28.36 10.53
N SER A 12 -10.34 -28.91 10.06
CA SER A 12 -11.58 -29.28 10.78
C SER A 12 -12.53 -28.13 11.11
N GLY A 13 -13.77 -28.27 10.63
CA GLY A 13 -14.85 -27.31 10.80
C GLY A 13 -15.48 -27.40 12.20
N SER A 14 -15.87 -26.24 12.70
CA SER A 14 -17.05 -26.10 13.57
C SER A 14 -17.50 -24.65 13.48
N LEU A 15 -18.71 -24.44 12.96
CA LEU A 15 -19.45 -23.19 13.08
C LEU A 15 -20.29 -23.29 14.35
N ALA A 16 -20.03 -22.46 15.35
CA ALA A 16 -21.07 -21.88 16.20
C ALA A 16 -20.51 -20.71 17.03
N ALA A 17 -21.14 -19.57 16.80
CA ALA A 17 -21.23 -18.34 17.58
C ALA A 17 -20.71 -18.33 19.03
N SER A 18 -19.85 -17.36 19.30
CA SER A 18 -19.97 -16.50 20.49
C SER A 18 -19.44 -15.11 20.14
N PHE A 19 -20.37 -14.24 19.76
CA PHE A 19 -20.14 -12.82 19.52
C PHE A 19 -20.29 -12.06 20.84
N PHE A 20 -19.36 -11.15 21.12
CA PHE A 20 -19.36 -10.10 22.15
C PHE A 20 -19.32 -10.48 23.65
N LEU A 21 -18.09 -10.60 24.20
CA LEU A 21 -17.60 -9.98 25.47
C LEU A 21 -16.18 -10.57 25.70
N THR A 22 -15.07 -9.93 25.32
CA THR A 22 -14.35 -8.99 26.17
C THR A 22 -13.14 -8.47 25.38
N PHE A 23 -13.34 -7.35 24.70
CA PHE A 23 -12.26 -6.45 24.30
C PHE A 23 -12.39 -5.26 25.26
N PHE A 24 -11.29 -4.82 25.87
CA PHE A 24 -11.19 -3.85 26.98
C PHE A 24 -11.37 -4.40 28.40
N LEU A 25 -10.25 -4.74 29.05
CA LEU A 25 -9.64 -3.92 30.12
C LEU A 25 -8.57 -4.76 30.88
N SER A 26 -7.30 -4.39 30.74
CA SER A 26 -6.39 -4.18 31.87
C SER A 26 -5.05 -3.62 31.38
N ILE A 27 -4.97 -2.29 31.23
CA ILE A 27 -3.90 -1.50 31.85
C ILE A 27 -4.59 -0.31 32.51
N CYS A 28 -4.15 -0.07 33.73
CA CYS A 28 -4.76 0.65 34.83
C CYS A 28 -4.97 2.15 34.62
N GLN A 29 -5.88 2.65 35.46
CA GLN A 29 -6.17 4.05 35.74
C GLN A 29 -4.94 4.86 36.19
N ASN A 30 -4.84 6.07 35.64
CA ASN A 30 -4.27 7.37 36.07
C ASN A 30 -3.27 7.46 37.26
N PRO A 31 -2.39 8.48 37.21
CA PRO A 31 -2.66 9.64 38.05
C PRO A 31 -2.56 11.01 37.33
N THR A 32 -3.26 11.97 37.92
CA THR A 32 -3.40 13.39 37.61
C THR A 32 -2.08 14.18 37.62
N PRO A 33 -1.93 15.25 36.81
CA PRO A 33 -0.84 16.21 36.94
C PRO A 33 -1.12 17.24 38.04
N THR A 34 -0.15 17.51 38.91
CA THR A 34 -0.16 18.66 39.82
C THR A 34 0.36 19.92 39.12
N PRO A 35 -0.09 21.13 39.52
CA PRO A 35 0.29 22.37 38.85
C PRO A 35 1.52 22.96 39.54
N ARG A 36 2.69 22.90 38.88
CA ARG A 36 3.81 23.84 39.06
C ARG A 36 4.99 23.45 38.17
N MET A 37 4.93 23.84 36.89
CA MET A 37 6.12 24.26 36.14
C MET A 37 5.69 24.99 34.85
N PHE A 38 4.75 25.93 34.97
CA PHE A 38 4.65 27.02 34.01
C PHE A 38 5.77 28.00 34.37
N LEU A 39 6.50 28.48 33.36
CA LEU A 39 7.70 29.34 33.41
C LEU A 39 9.00 28.54 33.26
N LEU A 40 9.44 28.37 32.01
CA LEU A 40 10.85 28.28 31.53
C LEU A 40 10.98 27.67 30.11
N LEU A 41 9.90 27.60 29.30
CA LEU A 41 9.94 27.06 27.92
C LEU A 41 9.70 28.08 26.80
N THR A 42 9.57 29.38 27.10
CA THR A 42 9.22 30.39 26.07
C THR A 42 10.40 31.09 25.41
N ALA A 43 11.65 30.78 25.78
CA ALA A 43 12.84 31.42 25.18
C ALA A 43 13.61 30.55 24.18
N LEU A 44 13.40 29.22 24.16
CA LEU A 44 14.13 28.30 23.29
C LEU A 44 13.39 27.93 21.99
N GLN A 45 12.16 28.41 21.80
CA GLN A 45 11.40 28.17 20.57
C GLN A 45 11.60 29.26 19.51
N ILE A 46 12.21 30.40 19.86
CA ILE A 46 12.37 31.52 18.92
C ILE A 46 13.68 31.41 18.10
N LEU A 47 14.67 30.63 18.56
CA LEU A 47 15.91 30.40 17.80
C LEU A 47 15.84 29.16 16.88
N ALA A 48 14.93 28.22 17.13
CA ALA A 48 14.75 27.04 16.29
C ALA A 48 14.04 27.33 14.96
N VAL A 49 13.31 28.46 14.87
CA VAL A 49 12.60 28.85 13.64
C VAL A 49 13.54 29.50 12.61
N ALA A 50 14.67 30.07 13.05
CA ALA A 50 15.63 30.73 12.16
C ALA A 50 16.64 29.78 11.48
N LEU A 51 16.84 28.56 12.01
CA LEU A 51 17.71 27.55 11.39
C LEU A 51 16.96 26.54 10.50
N ALA A 52 15.63 26.65 10.42
CA ALA A 52 14.80 25.79 9.57
C ALA A 52 14.57 26.37 8.16
N GLN A 53 15.42 27.29 7.70
CA GLN A 53 15.42 27.72 6.30
C GLN A 53 16.57 27.08 5.54
N SER A 54 16.23 26.54 4.36
CA SER A 54 17.11 26.11 3.27
C SER A 54 17.39 24.61 3.16
N GLN A 55 16.37 23.88 2.71
CA GLN A 55 16.56 22.75 1.79
C GLN A 55 15.73 23.04 0.55
N GLY A 56 16.32 23.77 -0.40
CA GLY A 56 15.67 24.00 -1.68
C GLY A 56 15.56 22.68 -2.46
N ASN A 57 14.35 22.29 -2.88
CA ASN A 57 14.16 21.57 -4.15
C ASN A 57 12.68 21.47 -4.61
N GLU A 58 12.42 21.91 -5.84
CA GLU A 58 11.30 21.58 -6.74
C GLU A 58 9.85 21.52 -6.20
N ASN A 59 9.32 22.62 -5.65
CA ASN A 59 7.87 22.75 -5.44
C ASN A 59 7.16 23.07 -6.76
N LYS A 60 6.64 22.03 -7.43
CA LYS A 60 5.77 22.12 -8.62
C LYS A 60 4.47 22.92 -8.37
N ILE A 61 4.12 23.18 -7.10
CA ILE A 61 2.97 23.99 -6.67
C ILE A 61 3.48 25.19 -5.88
N ILE A 62 3.24 26.40 -6.37
CA ILE A 62 3.61 27.65 -5.69
C ILE A 62 2.78 27.79 -4.40
N GLY A 63 3.47 27.97 -3.27
CA GLY A 63 2.83 27.99 -1.94
C GLY A 63 2.28 26.63 -1.48
N GLY A 64 2.62 25.54 -2.17
CA GLY A 64 2.15 24.20 -1.82
C GLY A 64 2.82 23.60 -0.59
N TYR A 65 2.20 22.55 -0.07
CA TYR A 65 2.74 21.69 0.99
C TYR A 65 2.57 20.21 0.61
N THR A 66 3.37 19.35 1.23
CA THR A 66 3.29 17.90 1.01
C THR A 66 2.03 17.35 1.68
N CYS A 67 1.19 16.65 0.91
CA CYS A 67 0.00 15.98 1.44
C CYS A 67 0.34 14.88 2.46
N THR A 68 -0.54 14.58 3.40
CA THR A 68 -0.38 13.39 4.25
C THR A 68 -0.34 12.12 3.39
N ARG A 69 0.51 11.16 3.75
CA ARG A 69 0.60 9.88 3.03
C ARG A 69 -0.77 9.20 2.98
N ASN A 70 -1.17 8.73 1.79
CA ASN A 70 -2.42 8.03 1.49
C ASN A 70 -3.72 8.83 1.69
N SER A 71 -3.67 10.13 1.99
CA SER A 71 -4.90 10.91 2.21
C SER A 71 -5.69 11.14 0.91
N GLN A 72 -5.03 11.13 -0.26
CA GLN A 72 -5.62 11.38 -1.58
C GLN A 72 -5.62 10.08 -2.44
N PRO A 73 -6.44 9.06 -2.10
CA PRO A 73 -6.38 7.75 -2.74
C PRO A 73 -6.86 7.73 -4.20
N TRP A 74 -7.56 8.77 -4.65
CA TRP A 74 -7.99 8.95 -6.05
C TRP A 74 -6.93 9.60 -6.94
N GLN A 75 -5.85 10.14 -6.38
CA GLN A 75 -4.80 10.78 -7.15
C GLN A 75 -4.08 9.75 -8.04
N ALA A 76 -4.02 10.05 -9.34
CA ALA A 76 -3.39 9.21 -10.33
C ALA A 76 -2.21 9.93 -11.01
N ALA A 77 -1.21 9.14 -11.42
CA ALA A 77 -0.11 9.57 -12.25
C ALA A 77 -0.12 8.79 -13.57
N LEU A 78 -0.14 9.50 -14.70
CA LEU A 78 -0.04 8.91 -16.02
C LEU A 78 1.42 8.72 -16.38
N LEU A 79 1.76 7.50 -16.79
CA LEU A 79 3.10 7.09 -17.18
C LEU A 79 3.10 6.70 -18.66
N THR A 80 4.14 7.10 -19.39
CA THR A 80 4.27 6.84 -20.84
C THR A 80 5.57 6.12 -21.19
N GLY A 81 5.55 5.39 -22.31
CA GLY A 81 6.70 4.70 -22.86
C GLY A 81 7.18 3.48 -22.06
N PRO A 82 8.28 2.85 -22.49
CA PRO A 82 8.84 1.66 -21.85
C PRO A 82 9.44 1.97 -20.47
N SER A 83 10.05 3.14 -20.30
CA SER A 83 10.64 3.60 -19.03
C SER A 83 9.61 4.13 -18.01
N ARG A 84 8.31 4.08 -18.33
CA ARG A 84 7.21 4.52 -17.44
C ARG A 84 7.42 5.95 -16.93
N ARG A 85 7.87 6.85 -17.80
CA ARG A 85 8.13 8.25 -17.45
C ARG A 85 6.84 8.96 -17.08
N PHE A 86 6.86 9.71 -15.98
CA PHE A 86 5.74 10.57 -15.58
C PHE A 86 5.39 11.55 -16.71
N LEU A 87 4.10 11.63 -17.05
CA LEU A 87 3.57 12.48 -18.10
C LEU A 87 2.61 13.52 -17.54
N CYS A 88 1.51 13.07 -16.94
CA CYS A 88 0.40 13.91 -16.49
C CYS A 88 -0.16 13.42 -15.15
N GLY A 89 -0.94 14.29 -14.49
CA GLY A 89 -1.82 13.87 -13.41
C GLY A 89 -3.13 13.30 -13.93
N GLY A 90 -3.91 12.69 -13.02
CA GLY A 90 -5.27 12.26 -13.29
C GLY A 90 -6.01 11.97 -11.98
N VAL A 91 -7.28 11.63 -12.11
CA VAL A 91 -8.16 11.29 -10.99
C VAL A 91 -8.87 9.99 -11.30
N LEU A 92 -8.91 9.06 -10.34
CA LEU A 92 -9.72 7.86 -10.47
C LEU A 92 -11.20 8.18 -10.17
N LEU A 93 -12.09 7.84 -11.09
CA LEU A 93 -13.54 8.06 -10.97
C LEU A 93 -14.29 6.83 -10.46
N SER A 94 -13.82 5.62 -10.83
CA SER A 94 -14.38 4.34 -10.39
C SER A 94 -13.29 3.27 -10.39
N ASP A 95 -13.64 2.02 -10.06
CA ASP A 95 -12.71 0.90 -10.12
C ASP A 95 -12.04 0.70 -11.48
N GLN A 96 -12.69 1.06 -12.58
CA GLN A 96 -12.17 0.79 -13.93
C GLN A 96 -12.01 2.05 -14.80
N TRP A 97 -12.33 3.23 -14.28
CA TRP A 97 -12.26 4.49 -15.01
C TRP A 97 -11.46 5.57 -14.28
N ALA A 98 -10.59 6.24 -15.01
CA ALA A 98 -9.90 7.46 -14.60
C ALA A 98 -10.18 8.60 -15.58
N ILE A 99 -9.95 9.84 -15.14
CA ILE A 99 -10.04 11.05 -15.95
C ILE A 99 -8.71 11.81 -15.91
N THR A 100 -8.40 12.46 -17.03
CA THR A 100 -7.21 13.31 -17.22
C THR A 100 -7.49 14.35 -18.31
N ALA A 101 -6.50 15.16 -18.67
CA ALA A 101 -6.60 16.09 -19.78
C ALA A 101 -6.44 15.38 -21.15
N ALA A 102 -7.15 15.85 -22.18
CA ALA A 102 -7.10 15.26 -23.51
C ALA A 102 -5.72 15.42 -24.19
N HIS A 103 -5.01 16.51 -23.94
CA HIS A 103 -3.65 16.73 -24.45
C HIS A 103 -2.62 15.72 -23.91
N CYS A 104 -2.95 15.01 -22.82
CA CYS A 104 -2.12 13.95 -22.24
C CYS A 104 -2.18 12.63 -23.03
N ALA A 105 -3.01 12.53 -24.07
CA ALA A 105 -3.12 11.31 -24.87
C ALA A 105 -1.77 10.87 -25.47
N ARG A 106 -1.45 9.59 -25.36
CA ARG A 106 -0.23 8.97 -25.93
C ARG A 106 -0.53 7.58 -26.46
N PRO A 107 0.28 7.01 -27.38
CA PRO A 107 0.05 5.66 -27.91
C PRO A 107 -0.03 4.58 -26.81
N THR A 108 0.86 4.67 -25.82
CA THR A 108 0.90 3.75 -24.69
C THR A 108 0.85 4.54 -23.39
N LEU A 109 -0.23 4.35 -22.64
CA LEU A 109 -0.41 4.93 -21.31
C LEU A 109 -0.57 3.84 -20.25
N ARG A 110 -0.02 4.14 -19.06
CA ARG A 110 -0.28 3.44 -17.82
C ARG A 110 -0.74 4.44 -16.76
N VAL A 111 -1.55 3.99 -15.82
CA VAL A 111 -2.02 4.77 -14.69
C VAL A 111 -1.42 4.17 -13.42
N ALA A 112 -0.65 4.98 -12.69
CA ALA A 112 -0.13 4.65 -11.37
C ALA A 112 -1.02 5.28 -10.29
N LEU A 113 -1.44 4.48 -9.32
CA LEU A 113 -2.29 4.85 -8.18
C LEU A 113 -1.58 4.49 -6.88
N GLY A 114 -1.99 5.08 -5.75
CA GLY A 114 -1.45 4.76 -4.42
C GLY A 114 -0.03 5.24 -4.18
N LYS A 115 0.45 6.18 -5.01
CA LYS A 115 1.77 6.81 -4.85
C LYS A 115 1.69 8.05 -3.95
N HIS A 116 2.69 8.22 -3.10
CA HIS A 116 2.98 9.43 -2.36
C HIS A 116 4.27 10.10 -2.86
N ASN A 117 5.29 9.32 -3.25
CA ASN A 117 6.51 9.83 -3.90
C ASN A 117 6.61 9.32 -5.35
N LEU A 118 6.65 10.23 -6.32
CA LEU A 118 6.74 9.90 -7.75
C LEU A 118 8.11 9.34 -8.18
N ARG A 119 9.19 9.66 -7.46
CA ARG A 119 10.56 9.27 -7.81
C ARG A 119 10.94 7.86 -7.33
N GLY A 120 10.25 7.35 -6.30
CA GLY A 120 10.52 6.03 -5.70
C GLY A 120 9.49 4.97 -6.04
N TRP A 121 9.89 3.70 -5.96
CA TRP A 121 8.95 2.58 -5.90
C TRP A 121 8.26 2.57 -4.53
N GLU A 122 6.95 2.35 -4.50
CA GLU A 122 6.18 2.27 -3.26
C GLU A 122 5.33 1.00 -3.26
N ALA A 123 5.37 0.27 -2.15
CA ALA A 123 4.63 -0.97 -1.94
C ALA A 123 3.12 -0.85 -2.21
N THR A 124 2.54 0.32 -1.91
CA THR A 124 1.11 0.64 -2.10
C THR A 124 0.75 0.97 -3.54
N GLN A 125 1.73 1.08 -4.44
CA GLN A 125 1.46 1.53 -5.79
C GLN A 125 0.86 0.43 -6.65
N GLN A 126 -0.10 0.80 -7.49
CA GLN A 126 -0.63 -0.08 -8.52
C GLN A 126 -0.46 0.60 -9.87
N VAL A 127 0.11 -0.11 -10.84
CA VAL A 127 0.33 0.40 -12.19
C VAL A 127 -0.49 -0.42 -13.17
N LEU A 128 -1.49 0.21 -13.78
CA LEU A 128 -2.45 -0.43 -14.67
C LEU A 128 -2.30 0.09 -16.09
N ARG A 129 -2.40 -0.80 -17.08
CA ARG A 129 -2.43 -0.39 -18.49
C ARG A 129 -3.76 0.27 -18.82
N VAL A 130 -3.71 1.30 -19.66
CA VAL A 130 -4.90 1.90 -20.26
C VAL A 130 -5.25 1.12 -21.52
N VAL A 131 -6.47 0.58 -21.59
CA VAL A 131 -6.97 -0.17 -22.75
C VAL A 131 -7.82 0.68 -23.68
N ARG A 132 -8.36 1.80 -23.20
CA ARG A 132 -9.14 2.73 -24.03
C ARG A 132 -8.93 4.17 -23.56
N GLN A 133 -8.75 5.06 -24.52
CA GLN A 133 -8.68 6.51 -24.34
C GLN A 133 -9.87 7.14 -25.06
N VAL A 134 -10.70 7.90 -24.35
CA VAL A 134 -11.89 8.56 -24.90
C VAL A 134 -11.76 10.06 -24.64
N ARG A 135 -11.21 10.79 -25.62
CA ARG A 135 -11.18 12.25 -25.59
C ARG A 135 -12.60 12.80 -25.73
N HIS A 136 -12.84 13.98 -25.17
CA HIS A 136 -14.08 14.70 -25.43
C HIS A 136 -14.27 14.87 -26.95
N PRO A 137 -15.47 14.61 -27.53
CA PRO A 137 -15.71 14.71 -28.97
C PRO A 137 -15.42 16.10 -29.55
N GLN A 138 -15.57 17.13 -28.73
CA GLN A 138 -15.33 18.54 -29.10
C GLN A 138 -13.96 19.06 -28.63
N TYR A 139 -13.01 18.18 -28.29
CA TYR A 139 -11.66 18.62 -27.89
C TYR A 139 -10.97 19.37 -29.04
N ASN A 140 -10.55 20.60 -28.77
CA ASN A 140 -9.85 21.46 -29.72
C ASN A 140 -8.38 21.61 -29.29
N SER A 141 -7.45 21.05 -30.06
CA SER A 141 -6.01 21.08 -29.72
C SER A 141 -5.35 22.44 -29.93
N ARG A 142 -6.00 23.40 -30.60
CA ARG A 142 -5.47 24.76 -30.77
C ARG A 142 -5.82 25.65 -29.58
N THR A 143 -7.03 25.50 -29.04
CA THR A 143 -7.53 26.33 -27.93
C THR A 143 -7.49 25.64 -26.57
N ASN A 144 -7.27 24.32 -26.53
CA ASN A 144 -7.48 23.44 -25.38
C ASN A 144 -8.92 23.49 -24.82
N GLU A 145 -9.89 23.86 -25.65
CA GLU A 145 -11.29 23.74 -25.28
C GLU A 145 -11.68 22.26 -25.20
N ASN A 146 -12.50 21.91 -24.20
CA ASN A 146 -12.90 20.54 -23.89
C ASN A 146 -11.71 19.58 -23.66
N ASP A 147 -10.66 20.05 -22.99
CA ASP A 147 -9.44 19.29 -22.67
C ASP A 147 -9.63 18.28 -21.54
N LEU A 148 -10.55 17.33 -21.74
CA LEU A 148 -10.76 16.18 -20.85
C LEU A 148 -10.82 14.87 -21.63
N MET A 149 -10.38 13.80 -20.97
CA MET A 149 -10.33 12.46 -21.53
C MET A 149 -10.57 11.41 -20.45
N LEU A 150 -11.45 10.46 -20.75
CA LEU A 150 -11.66 9.27 -19.94
C LEU A 150 -10.69 8.15 -20.34
N LEU A 151 -10.18 7.45 -19.34
CA LEU A 151 -9.28 6.31 -19.47
C LEU A 151 -9.97 5.07 -18.91
N ARG A 152 -10.11 4.02 -19.73
CA ARG A 152 -10.51 2.70 -19.25
C ARG A 152 -9.27 1.89 -18.90
N LEU A 153 -9.23 1.38 -17.68
CA LEU A 153 -8.16 0.53 -17.16
C LEU A 153 -8.35 -0.92 -17.65
N GLU A 154 -7.25 -1.66 -17.80
CA GLU A 154 -7.25 -3.06 -18.28
C GLU A 154 -8.06 -4.02 -17.42
N ARG A 155 -8.14 -3.73 -16.12
CA ARG A 155 -8.91 -4.50 -15.15
C ARG A 155 -9.50 -3.56 -14.09
N PRO A 156 -10.64 -3.91 -13.48
CA PRO A 156 -11.20 -3.15 -12.37
C PRO A 156 -10.30 -3.27 -11.13
N LEU A 157 -10.28 -2.21 -10.34
CA LEU A 157 -9.65 -2.15 -9.03
C LEU A 157 -10.63 -2.66 -7.97
N PRO A 158 -10.19 -3.45 -6.98
CA PRO A 158 -11.06 -3.85 -5.89
C PRO A 158 -11.46 -2.62 -5.06
N ASN A 159 -12.78 -2.34 -5.00
CA ASN A 159 -13.35 -1.28 -4.15
C ASN A 159 -13.45 -1.70 -2.68
N LEU A 160 -13.48 -3.01 -2.44
CA LEU A 160 -13.58 -3.63 -1.13
C LEU A 160 -12.31 -4.42 -0.83
N LEU A 161 -11.99 -4.54 0.46
CA LEU A 161 -10.94 -5.41 0.94
C LEU A 161 -11.19 -6.83 0.40
N GLN A 162 -10.18 -7.40 -0.27
CA GLN A 162 -10.24 -8.76 -0.76
C GLN A 162 -9.58 -9.70 0.24
N CYS A 163 -10.19 -10.85 0.45
CA CYS A 163 -9.67 -11.88 1.35
C CYS A 163 -9.43 -13.17 0.56
N VAL A 164 -8.30 -13.83 0.82
CA VAL A 164 -8.01 -15.13 0.21
C VAL A 164 -7.51 -16.10 1.26
N ASN A 165 -8.03 -17.33 1.20
CA ASN A 165 -7.57 -18.42 2.06
C ASN A 165 -6.35 -19.11 1.43
N VAL A 166 -5.23 -19.07 2.15
CA VAL A 166 -3.94 -19.70 1.80
C VAL A 166 -3.51 -20.64 2.91
N ASN A 167 -2.46 -21.43 2.69
CA ASN A 167 -1.87 -22.29 3.72
C ASN A 167 -0.41 -21.93 3.93
N ILE A 168 0.08 -22.03 5.16
CA ILE A 168 1.51 -21.95 5.44
C ILE A 168 2.22 -23.11 4.73
N ILE A 169 3.23 -22.76 3.94
CA ILE A 169 4.09 -23.71 3.23
C ILE A 169 5.33 -23.96 4.08
N SER A 170 5.74 -25.23 4.16
CA SER A 170 6.95 -25.59 4.92
C SER A 170 8.19 -24.90 4.36
N HIS A 171 9.14 -24.59 5.23
CA HIS A 171 10.38 -23.90 4.85
C HIS A 171 11.12 -24.65 3.73
N GLN A 172 11.20 -25.98 3.81
CA GLN A 172 11.80 -26.83 2.77
C GLN A 172 11.13 -26.66 1.40
N ARG A 173 9.79 -26.67 1.36
CA ARG A 173 9.05 -26.54 0.10
C ARG A 173 9.14 -25.12 -0.44
N CYS A 174 9.25 -24.11 0.43
CA CYS A 174 9.51 -22.75 -0.04
C CYS A 174 10.93 -22.59 -0.58
N GLN A 175 11.93 -23.19 0.06
CA GLN A 175 13.30 -23.23 -0.43
C GLN A 175 13.40 -23.93 -1.79
N GLN A 176 12.60 -24.98 -2.02
CA GLN A 176 12.51 -25.64 -3.32
C GLN A 176 11.91 -24.73 -4.39
N ALA A 177 10.91 -23.92 -4.05
CA ALA A 177 10.32 -22.95 -4.96
C ALA A 177 11.27 -21.77 -5.28
N TYR A 178 12.08 -21.35 -4.30
CA TYR A 178 13.00 -20.23 -4.43
C TYR A 178 14.42 -20.57 -3.90
N PRO A 179 15.20 -21.39 -4.63
CA PRO A 179 16.50 -21.87 -4.16
C PRO A 179 17.47 -20.73 -3.85
N GLY A 180 18.00 -20.71 -2.62
CA GLY A 180 18.99 -19.74 -2.16
C GLY A 180 18.43 -18.37 -1.76
N ALA A 181 17.12 -18.13 -1.96
CA ALA A 181 16.49 -16.83 -1.70
C ALA A 181 15.69 -16.79 -0.39
N ILE A 182 15.30 -17.94 0.18
CA ILE A 182 14.51 -17.97 1.42
C ILE A 182 15.44 -18.01 2.63
N THR A 183 15.20 -17.11 3.58
CA THR A 183 15.91 -17.04 4.86
C THR A 183 14.99 -17.44 6.01
N ALA A 184 15.56 -17.67 7.20
CA ALA A 184 14.75 -17.91 8.40
C ALA A 184 13.82 -16.73 8.78
N GLY A 185 14.10 -15.51 8.27
CA GLY A 185 13.23 -14.35 8.45
C GLY A 185 12.01 -14.32 7.55
N MET A 186 11.81 -15.35 6.72
CA MET A 186 10.72 -15.44 5.75
C MET A 186 9.82 -16.63 6.05
N VAL A 187 8.54 -16.47 5.75
CA VAL A 187 7.51 -17.51 5.78
C VAL A 187 6.74 -17.46 4.47
N CYS A 188 6.37 -18.61 3.93
CA CYS A 188 5.67 -18.68 2.65
C CYS A 188 4.26 -19.17 2.86
N ALA A 189 3.33 -18.58 2.12
CA ALA A 189 1.93 -18.98 2.16
C ALA A 189 1.34 -19.01 0.74
N GLY A 190 0.48 -19.98 0.50
CA GLY A 190 -0.18 -20.13 -0.79
C GLY A 190 -0.97 -21.43 -0.86
N VAL A 191 -1.43 -21.76 -2.06
CA VAL A 191 -1.98 -23.08 -2.37
C VAL A 191 -1.09 -23.77 -3.39
N PRO A 192 -0.82 -25.09 -3.27
CA PRO A 192 0.12 -25.78 -4.16
C PRO A 192 -0.23 -25.66 -5.65
N GLN A 193 -1.53 -25.58 -5.98
CA GLN A 193 -2.03 -25.48 -7.35
C GLN A 193 -1.93 -24.05 -7.94
N GLY A 194 -1.56 -23.05 -7.14
CA GLY A 194 -1.67 -21.64 -7.52
C GLY A 194 -3.11 -21.12 -7.52
N GLY A 195 -3.34 -19.97 -8.13
CA GLY A 195 -4.64 -19.30 -8.21
C GLY A 195 -5.07 -18.53 -6.95
N LYS A 196 -4.30 -18.61 -5.85
CA LYS A 196 -4.53 -17.83 -4.61
C LYS A 196 -3.22 -17.26 -4.08
N ASP A 197 -3.14 -15.93 -4.03
CA ASP A 197 -1.95 -15.21 -3.57
C ASP A 197 -2.30 -13.73 -3.27
N SER A 198 -1.44 -13.07 -2.49
CA SER A 198 -1.33 -11.61 -2.51
C SER A 198 -0.66 -11.15 -3.81
N CYS A 199 -0.91 -9.92 -4.27
CA CYS A 199 -0.33 -9.45 -5.51
C CYS A 199 0.25 -8.03 -5.41
N GLN A 200 0.71 -7.50 -6.54
CA GLN A 200 1.34 -6.18 -6.63
C GLN A 200 0.42 -5.10 -6.03
N GLY A 201 0.92 -4.38 -5.03
CA GLY A 201 0.14 -3.38 -4.28
C GLY A 201 -0.25 -3.83 -2.86
N ASP A 202 -0.09 -5.11 -2.53
CA ASP A 202 -0.40 -5.67 -1.20
C ASP A 202 0.81 -5.72 -0.27
N SER A 203 2.01 -5.34 -0.72
CA SER A 203 3.23 -5.37 0.11
C SER A 203 3.03 -4.61 1.43
N GLY A 204 3.42 -5.24 2.55
CA GLY A 204 3.13 -4.79 3.91
C GLY A 204 1.76 -5.21 4.44
N GLY A 205 0.90 -5.79 3.60
CA GLY A 205 -0.40 -6.32 3.96
C GLY A 205 -0.30 -7.53 4.89
N PRO A 206 -1.33 -7.79 5.71
CA PRO A 206 -1.27 -8.82 6.75
C PRO A 206 -1.49 -10.24 6.20
N LEU A 207 -0.69 -11.18 6.70
CA LEU A 207 -0.96 -12.62 6.69
C LEU A 207 -1.46 -13.02 8.08
N VAL A 208 -2.75 -13.36 8.19
CA VAL A 208 -3.40 -13.74 9.44
C VAL A 208 -3.73 -15.23 9.43
N CYS A 209 -3.20 -15.96 10.39
CA CYS A 209 -3.44 -17.39 10.53
C CYS A 209 -4.06 -17.64 11.89
N ARG A 210 -5.21 -18.33 11.94
CA ARG A 210 -5.92 -18.63 13.20
C ARG A 210 -6.18 -17.37 14.06
N GLY A 211 -6.53 -16.26 13.40
CA GLY A 211 -6.78 -14.97 14.07
C GLY A 211 -5.53 -14.22 14.54
N GLN A 212 -4.32 -14.74 14.31
CA GLN A 212 -3.07 -14.10 14.69
C GLN A 212 -2.28 -13.61 13.48
N LEU A 213 -1.70 -12.41 13.57
CA LEU A 213 -0.81 -11.86 12.56
C LEU A 213 0.50 -12.65 12.55
N GLN A 214 0.78 -13.38 11.47
CA GLN A 214 1.99 -14.21 11.33
C GLN A 214 3.02 -13.62 10.36
N GLY A 215 2.58 -12.80 9.42
CA GLY A 215 3.50 -12.22 8.46
C GLY A 215 2.99 -10.96 7.77
N LEU A 216 3.92 -10.33 7.05
CA LEU A 216 3.66 -9.18 6.19
C LEU A 216 4.01 -9.56 4.75
N VAL A 217 3.12 -9.29 3.80
CA VAL A 217 3.37 -9.51 2.36
C VAL A 217 4.68 -8.83 1.99
N SER A 218 5.62 -9.58 1.40
CA SER A 218 6.95 -9.06 1.08
C SER A 218 7.18 -9.08 -0.43
N TRP A 219 7.32 -10.27 -1.02
CA TRP A 219 7.63 -10.45 -2.44
C TRP A 219 7.13 -11.80 -2.95
N GLY A 220 7.24 -12.02 -4.25
CA GLY A 220 6.87 -13.26 -4.93
C GLY A 220 7.22 -13.16 -6.42
N MET A 221 6.68 -14.07 -7.22
CA MET A 221 6.84 -14.02 -8.68
C MET A 221 6.14 -12.79 -9.28
N GLU A 222 6.64 -12.29 -10.42
CA GLU A 222 6.05 -11.15 -11.12
C GLU A 222 4.58 -11.39 -11.50
N HIS A 223 4.28 -12.59 -12.00
CA HIS A 223 2.91 -13.07 -12.14
C HIS A 223 2.53 -13.81 -10.86
N CYS A 224 1.59 -13.23 -10.10
CA CYS A 224 1.12 -13.72 -8.82
C CYS A 224 0.37 -15.06 -8.96
N ALA A 225 0.29 -15.84 -7.88
CA ALA A 225 -0.50 -17.06 -7.81
C ALA A 225 -0.12 -18.15 -8.84
N GLN A 226 1.15 -18.22 -9.23
CA GLN A 226 1.66 -19.29 -10.09
C GLN A 226 1.67 -20.65 -9.36
N PRO A 227 1.34 -21.77 -10.04
CA PRO A 227 1.47 -23.10 -9.46
C PRO A 227 2.90 -23.37 -9.00
N GLY A 228 3.07 -23.90 -7.79
CA GLY A 228 4.38 -24.21 -7.21
C GLY A 228 5.17 -23.03 -6.64
N PHE A 229 4.76 -21.78 -6.88
CA PHE A 229 5.44 -20.57 -6.40
C PHE A 229 4.55 -19.81 -5.39
N PRO A 230 4.68 -20.09 -4.07
CA PRO A 230 3.89 -19.41 -3.06
C PRO A 230 4.35 -17.96 -2.84
N GLY A 231 3.48 -17.11 -2.30
CA GLY A 231 3.85 -15.78 -1.85
C GLY A 231 4.84 -15.84 -0.68
N VAL A 232 5.77 -14.89 -0.62
CA VAL A 232 6.79 -14.78 0.44
C VAL A 232 6.48 -13.60 1.35
N TYR A 233 6.47 -13.87 2.64
CA TYR A 233 6.10 -12.94 3.70
C TYR A 233 7.24 -12.82 4.71
N THR A 234 7.35 -11.67 5.37
CA THR A 234 8.21 -11.52 6.54
C THR A 234 7.65 -12.38 7.68
N ASN A 235 8.48 -13.22 8.30
CA ASN A 235 8.08 -14.09 9.40
C ASN A 235 8.07 -13.33 10.73
N LEU A 236 6.91 -12.78 11.13
CA LEU A 236 6.81 -11.97 12.35
C LEU A 236 7.03 -12.79 13.63
N CYS A 237 6.78 -14.10 13.61
CA CYS A 237 7.06 -14.96 14.77
C CYS A 237 8.56 -14.95 15.12
N LYS A 238 9.45 -14.86 14.12
CA LYS A 238 10.90 -14.72 14.36
C LYS A 238 11.26 -13.38 15.02
N TYR A 239 10.55 -12.32 14.67
CA TYR A 239 10.83 -10.96 15.15
C TYR A 239 10.03 -10.56 16.39
N HIS A 240 9.25 -11.48 16.97
CA HIS A 240 8.33 -11.19 18.08
C HIS A 240 9.02 -10.49 19.26
N THR A 241 10.17 -10.99 19.72
CA THR A 241 10.91 -10.40 20.85
C THR A 241 11.33 -8.96 20.55
N TRP A 242 11.93 -8.72 19.37
CA TRP A 242 12.35 -7.39 18.95
C TRP A 242 11.17 -6.41 18.87
N ILE A 243 10.02 -6.85 18.34
CA ILE A 243 8.80 -6.04 18.27
C ILE A 243 8.35 -5.62 19.67
N GLN A 244 8.23 -6.58 20.60
CA GLN A 244 7.80 -6.34 21.98
C GLN A 244 8.73 -5.39 22.72
N GLU A 245 10.05 -5.62 22.63
CA GLU A 245 11.06 -4.79 23.28
C GLU A 245 11.04 -3.35 22.75
N THR A 246 10.93 -3.18 21.43
CA THR A 246 10.89 -1.86 20.78
C THR A 246 9.65 -1.08 21.21
N MET A 247 8.48 -1.72 21.27
CA MET A 247 7.25 -1.07 21.73
C MET A 247 7.36 -0.62 23.19
N ARG A 248 7.95 -1.47 24.04
CA ARG A 248 8.14 -1.18 25.47
C ARG A 248 9.15 -0.05 25.72
N SER A 249 10.23 0.03 24.94
CA SER A 249 11.27 1.05 25.11
C SER A 249 10.91 2.41 24.51
N SER A 250 9.85 2.46 23.69
CA SER A 250 9.35 3.67 23.03
C SER A 250 8.09 4.24 23.73
N SER A 251 7.70 3.68 24.87
CA SER A 251 6.59 4.11 25.72
C SER A 251 7.12 4.77 26.99
#